data_AF-A0A2U3RJ87-F1
#
_entry.id   AF-A0A2U3RJ87-F1
#
_cell.length_a   1.000
_cell.length_b   1.000
_cell.length_c   1.000
_cell.angle_alpha   90.00
_cell.angle_beta   90.00
_cell.angle_gamma   90.00
#
_symmetry.space_group_name_H-M   'P 1'
#
loop_
_entity.id
_entity.type
_entity.pdbx_description
1 polymer ?
#
loop_
_entity_poly.entity_id
_entity_poly.type
_entity_poly.pdbx_seq_one_letter_code
_entity_poly.pdbx_strand_id
1 'polypeptide(L)' 'MEQLLIKELKPAQFVVMDNAAFHKSNKTKELIEPVGCIVIFLLPYSPDLNPIEKFWANIKLWIRHQIT' A
#
# COMPACT_ATOMS: atom_id res chain seq x y z
N MET A 1 10.58 2.19 -2.30
CA MET A 1 10.16 0.83 -2.69
C MET A 1 11.31 -0.16 -2.53
N GLU A 2 12.43 0.01 -3.25
CA GLU A 2 13.59 -0.91 -3.27
C GLU A 2 14.24 -1.13 -1.89
N GLN A 3 14.36 -0.09 -1.07
CA GLN A 3 15.11 -0.17 0.19
C GLN A 3 14.40 -0.95 1.31
N LEU A 4 13.08 -1.05 1.25
CA LEU A 4 12.24 -1.61 2.31
C LEU A 4 11.27 -2.65 1.75
N LEU A 5 10.28 -2.23 0.95
CA LEU A 5 9.21 -3.11 0.47
C LEU A 5 9.75 -4.38 -0.19
N ILE A 6 10.66 -4.25 -1.16
CA ILE A 6 11.17 -5.39 -1.93
C ILE A 6 11.88 -6.42 -1.04
N LYS A 7 12.52 -5.99 0.07
CA LYS A 7 13.22 -6.89 1.00
C LYS A 7 12.26 -7.72 1.86
N GLU A 8 11.05 -7.22 2.09
CA GLU A 8 10.03 -7.86 2.93
C GLU A 8 9.09 -8.77 2.13
N LEU A 9 9.06 -8.60 0.80
CA LEU A 9 8.18 -9.38 -0.08
C LEU A 9 8.62 -10.84 -0.19
N LYS A 10 7.64 -11.72 -0.21
CA LYS A 10 7.80 -13.16 -0.44
C LYS A 10 7.06 -13.55 -1.73
N PRO A 11 7.58 -14.53 -2.48
CA PRO A 11 6.89 -15.04 -3.66
C PRO A 11 5.44 -15.45 -3.36
N ALA A 12 4.57 -15.32 -4.36
CA ALA A 12 3.13 -15.61 -4.31
C ALA A 12 2.30 -14.68 -3.39
N GLN A 13 2.84 -13.53 -2.98
CA GLN A 13 2.07 -12.49 -2.30
C GLN A 13 1.44 -11.49 -3.28
N PHE A 14 0.35 -10.86 -2.83
CA PHE A 14 -0.29 -9.74 -3.51
C PHE A 14 0.07 -8.43 -2.83
N VAL A 15 0.53 -7.47 -3.61
CA VAL A 15 0.80 -6.09 -3.17
C VAL A 15 -0.38 -5.23 -3.59
N VAL A 16 -1.24 -4.88 -2.63
CA VAL A 16 -2.36 -3.95 -2.86
C VAL A 16 -1.85 -2.52 -2.72
N MET A 17 -2.05 -1.71 -3.75
CA MET A 17 -1.64 -0.30 -3.78
C MET A 17 -2.83 0.61 -4.05
N ASP A 18 -2.79 1.80 -3.44
CA ASP A 18 -3.70 2.87 -3.79
C ASP A 18 -3.55 3.29 -5.26
N ASN A 19 -4.61 3.89 -5.81
CA ASN A 19 -4.71 4.24 -7.22
C ASN A 19 -4.04 5.58 -7.58
N ALA A 20 -3.32 6.23 -6.66
CA ALA A 20 -2.63 7.49 -6.91
C ALA A 20 -1.70 7.42 -8.13
N ALA A 21 -1.64 8.52 -8.89
CA ALA A 21 -0.90 8.57 -10.17
C ALA A 21 0.57 8.17 -10.03
N PHE A 22 1.23 8.54 -8.93
CA PHE A 22 2.64 8.22 -8.68
C PHE A 22 2.88 6.74 -8.29
N HIS A 23 1.84 5.98 -7.95
CA HIS A 23 1.95 4.53 -7.71
C HIS A 23 1.94 3.72 -9.01
N LYS A 24 1.36 4.25 -10.09
CA LYS A 24 1.19 3.59 -11.39
C LYS A 24 2.43 3.62 -12.28
N SER A 25 3.59 3.99 -11.77
CA SER A 25 4.81 3.96 -12.56
C SER A 25 5.12 2.52 -13.00
N ASN A 26 5.59 2.34 -14.24
CA ASN A 26 6.05 1.03 -14.73
C ASN A 26 7.12 0.44 -13.80
N LYS A 27 7.96 1.30 -13.22
CA LYS A 27 8.97 0.96 -12.22
C LYS A 27 8.42 0.16 -11.04
N THR A 28 7.18 0.41 -10.61
CA THR A 28 6.55 -0.36 -9.52
C THR A 28 6.42 -1.84 -9.87
N LYS A 29 5.93 -2.14 -11.08
CA LYS A 29 5.77 -3.52 -11.55
C LYS A 29 7.10 -4.20 -11.78
N GLU A 30 8.03 -3.50 -12.44
CA GLU A 30 9.38 -3.97 -12.73
C GLU A 30 10.16 -4.38 -11.47
N LEU A 31 9.87 -3.76 -10.32
CA LEU A 31 10.50 -4.11 -9.05
C LEU A 31 9.81 -5.27 -8.32
N ILE A 32 8.49 -5.42 -8.45
CA ILE A 32 7.69 -6.37 -7.67
C ILE A 32 7.56 -7.72 -8.38
N GLU A 33 7.38 -7.74 -9.70
CA GLU A 33 7.17 -8.96 -10.48
C GLU A 33 8.37 -9.94 -10.41
N PRO A 34 9.65 -9.50 -10.42
CA PRO A 34 10.80 -10.40 -10.27
C PRO A 34 10.87 -11.12 -8.92
N VAL A 35 10.21 -10.62 -7.88
CA VAL A 35 10.09 -11.27 -6.57
C VAL A 35 9.05 -12.41 -6.60
N GLY A 36 8.30 -12.56 -7.69
CA GLY A 36 7.19 -13.51 -7.82
C GLY A 36 5.91 -13.01 -7.14
N CYS A 37 5.77 -11.70 -6.96
CA CYS A 37 4.59 -11.05 -6.39
C CYS A 37 3.72 -10.43 -7.50
N ILE A 38 2.45 -10.21 -7.19
CA ILE A 38 1.49 -9.54 -8.09
C ILE A 38 1.08 -8.20 -7.48
N VAL A 39 1.18 -7.12 -8.25
CA VAL A 39 0.66 -5.81 -7.82
C VAL A 39 -0.79 -5.64 -8.26
N ILE A 40 -1.65 -5.19 -7.33
CA ILE A 40 -3.06 -4.88 -7.57
C ILE A 40 -3.28 -3.41 -7.21
N PHE A 41 -3.78 -2.63 -8.16
CA PHE A 41 -4.20 -1.25 -7.90
C PHE A 41 -5.68 -1.22 -7.56
N LEU A 42 -6.03 -0.50 -6.50
CA LEU A 42 -7.43 -0.29 -6.12
C LEU A 42 -8.17 0.56 -7.15
N LEU A 43 -9.50 0.44 -7.17
CA LEU A 43 -10.35 1.31 -7.98
C LEU A 43 -10.25 2.77 -7.48
N PRO A 44 -10.45 3.77 -8.37
CA PRO A 44 -10.56 5.16 -7.95
C PRO A 44 -11.58 5.33 -6.83
N TYR A 45 -11.29 6.20 -5.87
CA TYR A 45 -12.19 6.55 -4.78
C TYR A 45 -12.74 5.36 -3.98
N SER A 46 -11.95 4.28 -3.84
CA SER A 46 -12.31 3.09 -3.06
C SER A 46 -11.48 2.95 -1.78
N PRO A 47 -11.47 3.96 -0.88
CA PRO A 47 -10.67 3.92 0.35
C PRO A 47 -11.13 2.79 1.29
N ASP A 48 -12.40 2.40 1.23
CA ASP A 48 -12.95 1.30 2.04
C ASP A 48 -12.31 -0.06 1.74
N LEU A 49 -11.71 -0.20 0.55
CA LEU A 49 -10.98 -1.40 0.14
C LEU A 49 -9.49 -1.36 0.52
N ASN A 50 -9.02 -0.26 1.13
CA ASN A 50 -7.64 -0.11 1.57
C ASN A 50 -7.53 -0.33 3.09
N PRO A 51 -7.04 -1.50 3.56
CA PRO A 51 -7.04 -1.84 4.99
C PRO A 51 -6.26 -0.85 5.88
N ILE A 52 -5.28 -0.13 5.31
CA ILE A 52 -4.49 0.86 6.05
C ILE A 52 -5.33 2.06 6.49
N GLU A 53 -6.43 2.38 5.81
CA GLU A 53 -7.29 3.52 6.16
C GLU A 53 -7.91 3.37 7.54
N LYS A 54 -8.32 2.14 7.91
CA LYS A 54 -8.84 1.85 9.24
C LYS A 54 -7.76 2.01 10.31
N PHE A 55 -6.53 1.60 10.01
CA PHE A 55 -5.40 1.79 10.92
C PHE A 55 -5.12 3.28 11.14
N TRP A 56 -5.10 4.08 10.07
CA TRP A 56 -4.95 5.54 10.17
C TRP A 56 -6.10 6.22 10.92
N ALA A 57 -7.34 5.76 10.74
CA ALA A 57 -8.48 6.28 11.49
C ALA A 57 -8.29 6.10 13.01
N ASN A 58 -7.81 4.92 13.43
CA ASN A 58 -7.52 4.63 14.83
C ASN A 58 -6.36 5.50 15.36
N ILE A 59 -5.27 5.64 14.60
CA ILE A 59 -4.15 6.52 15.00
C ILE A 59 -4.63 7.95 15.17
N LYS A 60 -5.39 8.49 14.20
CA LYS A 60 -5.91 9.87 14.27
C LYS A 60 -6.84 10.07 15.47
N LEU A 61 -7.67 9.07 15.79
CA LEU A 61 -8.53 9.10 16.97
C LEU A 61 -7.69 9.13 18.25
N TRP A 62 -6.71 8.25 18.36
CA TRP A 62 -5.81 8.22 19.51
C TRP A 62 -5.09 9.55 19.70
N ILE A 63 -4.51 10.13 18.63
CA ILE A 63 -3.85 11.44 18.68
C ILE A 63 -4.82 12.49 19.21
N ARG A 64 -6.03 12.60 18.66
CA ARG A 64 -7.02 13.60 19.12
C ARG A 64 -7.31 13.53 20.61
N HIS A 65 -7.34 12.34 21.20
CA HIS A 65 -7.51 12.15 22.65
C HIS A 65 -6.27 12.52 23.49
N GLN A 66 -5.09 12.68 22.87
CA GLN A 66 -3.87 13.13 23.57
C GLN A 66 -3.70 14.65 23.54
N ILE A 67 -4.26 15.33 22.54
CA ILE A 67 -4.15 16.79 22.36
C ILE A 67 -5.41 17.57 22.76
N THR A 68 -6.50 16.88 23.11
CA THR A 68 -7.72 17.45 23.69
C THR A 68 -7.86 16.97 25.13
#